data_AF-A0A382EPK1-F1
#
_entry.id   AF-A0A382EPK1-F1
#
_cell.length_a   1.000
_cell.length_b   1.000
_cell.length_c   1.000
_cell.angle_alpha   90.00
_cell.angle_beta   90.00
_cell.angle_gamma   90.00
#
_symmetry.space_group_name_H-M   'P 1'
#
loop_
_entity.id
_entity.type
_entity.pdbx_description
1 polymer ?
#
loop_
_entity_poly.entity_id
_entity_poly.type
_entity_poly.pdbx_seq_one_letter_code
_entity_poly.pdbx_strand_id
1 'polypeptide(L)'
;MSNSSNYAVYRKWLKAAHWMEVPVLWLGRMAAWLLLPLVGIIMFDAVCRKFLRKTTFALETGLYHLMNSPVLQDAEWHLHAILFLIAMSYAYAYNAHVRLDIFRP
;
A
#
# COMPACT_ATOMS: atom_id res chain seq x y z
N MET A 1 -38.96 29.38 -7.46
CA MET A 1 -38.06 29.54 -6.28
C MET A 1 -37.68 28.22 -5.59
N SER A 2 -38.11 27.04 -6.05
CA SER A 2 -37.73 25.74 -5.44
C SER A 2 -36.33 25.24 -5.82
N ASN A 3 -35.82 25.59 -7.01
CA ASN A 3 -34.58 25.00 -7.54
C ASN A 3 -33.31 25.55 -6.85
N SER A 4 -33.28 26.83 -6.47
CA SER A 4 -32.14 27.50 -5.80
C SER A 4 -31.77 26.88 -4.45
N SER A 5 -32.77 26.41 -3.69
CA SER A 5 -32.57 25.77 -2.38
C SER A 5 -31.90 24.39 -2.53
N ASN A 6 -32.30 23.61 -3.54
CA ASN A 6 -31.72 22.31 -3.83
C ASN A 6 -30.23 22.41 -4.21
N TYR A 7 -29.82 23.41 -4.98
CA TYR A 7 -28.40 23.62 -5.32
C TYR A 7 -27.52 23.91 -4.10
N ALA A 8 -28.04 24.61 -3.08
CA ALA A 8 -27.31 24.84 -1.84
C ALA A 8 -27.10 23.54 -1.04
N VAL A 9 -28.12 22.67 -1.03
CA VAL A 9 -28.06 21.35 -0.41
C VAL A 9 -27.06 20.44 -1.15
N TYR A 10 -27.15 20.32 -2.48
CA TYR A 10 -26.18 19.55 -3.27
C TYR A 10 -24.74 20.03 -3.08
N ARG A 11 -24.52 21.35 -3.02
CA ARG A 11 -23.19 21.91 -2.75
C ARG A 11 -22.65 21.52 -1.38
N LYS A 12 -23.49 21.42 -0.35
CA LYS A 12 -23.09 20.93 0.98
C LYS A 12 -22.67 19.45 0.91
N TRP A 13 -23.45 18.61 0.23
CA TRP A 13 -23.13 17.19 0.06
C TRP A 13 -21.84 16.97 -0.73
N LEU A 14 -21.63 17.72 -1.81
CA LEU A 14 -20.38 17.69 -2.59
C LEU A 14 -19.18 18.13 -1.75
N LYS A 15 -19.33 19.17 -0.93
CA LYS A 15 -18.26 19.61 -0.02
C LYS A 15 -17.94 18.54 1.03
N ALA A 16 -18.96 17.87 1.56
CA ALA A 16 -18.77 16.78 2.52
C ALA A 16 -18.05 15.60 1.86
N ALA A 17 -18.46 15.18 0.67
CA ALA A 17 -17.81 14.12 -0.10
C ALA A 17 -16.34 14.46 -0.40
N HIS A 18 -16.06 15.69 -0.84
CA HIS A 18 -14.70 16.13 -1.10
C HIS A 18 -13.83 16.12 0.17
N TRP A 19 -14.38 16.55 1.30
CA TRP A 19 -13.68 16.49 2.59
C TRP A 19 -13.35 15.06 3.03
N MET A 20 -14.19 14.08 2.69
CA MET A 20 -13.91 12.67 2.96
C MET A 20 -12.83 12.10 2.04
N GLU A 21 -12.73 12.61 0.82
CA GLU A 21 -11.77 12.15 -0.18
C GLU A 21 -10.35 12.67 0.06
N VAL A 22 -10.21 13.92 0.51
CA VAL A 22 -8.91 14.59 0.69
C VAL A 22 -7.91 13.79 1.56
N PRO A 23 -8.27 13.25 2.73
CA PRO A 23 -7.36 12.46 3.55
C PRO A 23 -6.86 11.19 2.84
N VAL A 24 -7.74 10.51 2.10
CA VAL A 24 -7.41 9.29 1.37
C VAL A 24 -6.41 9.58 0.26
N LEU A 25 -6.61 10.68 -0.47
CA LEU A 25 -5.70 11.11 -1.53
C LEU A 25 -4.32 11.49 -0.98
N TRP A 26 -4.29 12.17 0.16
CA TRP A 26 -3.05 12.57 0.81
C TRP A 26 -2.27 11.35 1.32
N LEU A 27 -2.94 10.46 2.06
CA LEU A 27 -2.34 9.21 2.56
C LEU A 27 -1.84 8.31 1.44
N GLY A 28 -2.59 8.18 0.34
CA GLY A 28 -2.18 7.38 -0.81
C GLY A 28 -0.89 7.89 -1.47
N ARG A 29 -0.75 9.21 -1.62
CA ARG A 29 0.48 9.82 -2.15
C ARG A 29 1.68 9.62 -1.23
N MET A 30 1.48 9.71 0.08
CA MET A 30 2.55 9.45 1.05
C MET A 30 2.93 7.97 1.09
N ALA A 31 1.93 7.08 1.10
CA ALA A 31 2.15 5.64 1.15
C ALA A 31 2.87 5.13 -0.11
N ALA A 32 2.69 5.76 -1.28
CA ALA A 32 3.42 5.39 -2.49
C ALA A 32 4.95 5.37 -2.30
N TRP A 33 5.49 6.23 -1.42
CA TRP A 33 6.92 6.23 -1.09
C TRP A 33 7.37 5.02 -0.28
N LEU A 34 6.47 4.40 0.49
CA LEU A 34 6.77 3.19 1.26
C LEU A 34 6.96 1.95 0.37
N LEU A 35 6.58 2.03 -0.91
CA LEU A 35 6.82 0.94 -1.86
C LEU A 35 8.31 0.68 -2.08
N LEU A 36 9.13 1.73 -2.14
CA LEU A 36 10.58 1.62 -2.32
C LEU A 36 11.27 0.84 -1.18
N PRO A 37 11.08 1.19 0.10
CA PRO A 37 11.65 0.41 1.19
C PRO A 37 11.07 -1.00 1.26
N LEU A 38 9.78 -1.21 0.95
CA LEU A 38 9.21 -2.56 0.89
C LEU A 38 9.96 -3.44 -0.13
N VAL A 39 10.15 -2.93 -1.36
CA VAL A 39 10.90 -3.66 -2.39
C VAL A 39 12.34 -3.91 -1.94
N GLY A 40 12.97 -2.94 -1.29
CA GLY A 40 14.32 -3.09 -0.74
C GLY A 40 14.42 -4.23 0.28
N ILE A 41 13.48 -4.31 1.23
CA ILE A 41 13.46 -5.36 2.25
C ILE A 41 13.21 -6.74 1.61
N ILE A 42 12.24 -6.85 0.70
CA ILE A 42 11.95 -8.11 -0.03
C ILE A 42 13.17 -8.57 -0.84
N MET A 43 13.84 -7.66 -1.54
CA MET A 43 15.03 -7.99 -2.32
C MET A 43 16.19 -8.43 -1.42
N PHE A 44 16.42 -7.74 -0.30
CA PHE A 44 17.40 -8.12 0.70
C PHE A 44 17.12 -9.53 1.22
N ASP A 45 15.88 -9.80 1.62
CA ASP A 45 15.45 -11.10 2.13
C ASP A 45 15.57 -12.22 1.07
N ALA A 46 15.15 -11.98 -0.17
CA ALA A 46 15.27 -12.93 -1.27
C ALA A 46 16.74 -13.27 -1.59
N VAL A 47 17.62 -12.27 -1.61
CA VAL A 47 19.07 -12.45 -1.82
C VAL A 47 19.69 -13.22 -0.65
N CYS A 48 19.32 -12.87 0.58
CA CYS A 48 19.75 -13.56 1.79
C CYS A 48 19.40 -15.05 1.77
N ARG A 49 18.17 -15.40 1.37
CA ARG A 49 17.73 -16.80 1.25
C ARG A 49 18.42 -17.54 0.11
N LYS A 50 18.65 -16.88 -1.03
CA LYS A 50 19.17 -17.53 -2.24
C LYS A 50 20.68 -17.77 -2.19
N PHE A 51 21.45 -16.79 -1.75
CA PHE A 51 22.91 -16.80 -1.87
C PHE A 51 23.61 -16.97 -0.54
N LEU A 52 23.22 -16.17 0.45
CA LEU A 52 24.04 -15.97 1.64
C LEU A 52 23.81 -17.03 2.73
N ARG A 53 22.63 -17.66 2.78
CA ARG A 53 22.34 -18.79 3.70
C ARG A 53 23.26 -20.00 3.52
N LYS A 54 23.87 -20.17 2.34
CA LYS A 54 24.73 -21.32 2.02
C LYS A 54 26.22 -21.01 2.02
N THR A 55 26.61 -19.74 2.21
CA THR A 55 28.01 -19.32 2.18
C THR A 55 28.63 -19.36 3.57
N THR A 56 29.83 -19.92 3.69
CA THR A 56 30.65 -19.96 4.93
C THR A 56 30.87 -18.57 5.53
N PHE A 57 30.97 -17.54 4.70
CA PHE A 57 31.08 -16.14 5.13
C PHE A 57 29.97 -15.68 6.09
N ALA A 58 28.72 -16.08 5.85
CA ALA A 58 27.57 -15.67 6.66
C ALA A 58 27.51 -16.37 8.03
N LEU A 59 28.14 -17.54 8.14
CA LEU A 59 28.29 -18.27 9.39
C LEU A 59 29.41 -17.67 10.26
N GLU A 60 30.52 -17.28 9.64
CA GLU A 60 31.68 -16.68 10.33
C GLU A 60 31.41 -15.25 10.83
N THR A 61 30.57 -14.48 10.11
CA THR A 61 30.21 -13.10 10.49
C THR A 61 29.03 -12.99 11.46
N GLY A 62 28.37 -14.11 11.81
CA GLY A 62 27.18 -14.12 12.67
C GLY A 62 25.92 -13.47 12.04
N LEU A 63 26.01 -13.07 10.77
CA LEU A 63 24.95 -12.36 10.05
C LEU A 63 23.71 -13.25 9.78
N TYR A 64 23.88 -14.57 9.89
CA TYR A 64 22.81 -15.56 9.75
C TYR A 64 21.57 -15.25 10.62
N HIS A 65 21.75 -14.76 11.84
CA HIS A 65 20.65 -14.42 12.73
C HIS A 65 19.82 -13.21 12.26
N LEU A 66 20.47 -12.20 11.70
CA LEU A 66 19.79 -11.02 11.15
C LEU A 66 19.02 -11.38 9.88
N MET A 67 19.62 -12.21 9.04
CA MET A 67 19.11 -12.58 7.72
C MET A 67 17.97 -13.60 7.74
N ASN A 68 17.84 -14.39 8.80
CA ASN A 68 16.74 -15.32 8.99
C ASN A 68 15.79 -14.86 10.11
N SER A 69 15.80 -13.57 10.44
CA SER A 69 14.97 -13.04 11.51
C SER A 69 13.48 -13.15 11.13
N PRO A 70 12.65 -13.83 11.95
CA PRO A 70 11.19 -13.84 11.76
C PRO A 70 10.60 -12.43 11.83
N VAL A 71 11.20 -11.54 12.64
CA VAL A 71 10.77 -10.16 12.81
C VAL A 71 10.86 -9.37 11.51
N LEU A 72 11.88 -9.63 10.68
CA LEU A 72 12.03 -8.95 9.40
C LEU A 72 10.92 -9.37 8.43
N GLN A 73 10.58 -10.66 8.42
CA GLN A 73 9.54 -11.24 7.56
C GLN A 73 8.14 -10.79 8.00
N ASP A 74 7.90 -10.72 9.31
CA ASP A 74 6.66 -10.17 9.84
C ASP A 74 6.54 -8.68 9.48
N ALA A 75 7.62 -7.91 9.54
CA ALA A 75 7.61 -6.49 9.15
C ALA A 75 7.33 -6.31 7.65
N GLU A 76 7.90 -7.14 6.77
CA GLU A 76 7.57 -7.16 5.34
C GLU A 76 6.07 -7.39 5.11
N TRP A 77 5.49 -8.37 5.82
CA TRP A 77 4.08 -8.70 5.71
C TRP A 77 3.17 -7.54 6.13
N HIS A 78 3.44 -6.91 7.28
CA HIS A 78 2.65 -5.77 7.76
C HIS A 78 2.79 -4.55 6.84
N LEU A 79 4.01 -4.24 6.38
CA LEU A 79 4.25 -3.11 5.49
C LEU A 79 3.55 -3.32 4.14
N HIS A 80 3.58 -4.55 3.61
CA HIS A 80 2.85 -4.91 2.40
C HIS A 80 1.33 -4.78 2.58
N ALA A 81 0.77 -5.25 3.69
CA ALA A 81 -0.66 -5.14 3.96
C ALA A 81 -1.13 -3.67 4.05
N ILE A 82 -0.36 -2.82 4.74
CA ILE A 82 -0.66 -1.38 4.85
C ILE A 82 -0.64 -0.73 3.45
N LEU A 83 0.41 -0.99 2.68
CA LEU A 83 0.53 -0.48 1.30
C LEU A 83 -0.61 -0.96 0.41
N PHE A 84 -0.99 -2.23 0.50
CA PHE A 84 -2.05 -2.82 -0.29
C PHE A 84 -3.42 -2.18 0.02
N LEU A 85 -3.77 -2.03 1.30
CA LEU A 85 -5.03 -1.44 1.72
C LEU A 85 -5.12 0.05 1.33
N ILE A 86 -4.03 0.80 1.50
CA ILE A 86 -3.99 2.21 1.10
C ILE A 86 -4.05 2.34 -0.42
N ALA A 87 -3.31 1.53 -1.18
CA ALA A 87 -3.35 1.55 -2.65
C ALA A 87 -4.75 1.22 -3.19
N MET A 88 -5.45 0.26 -2.59
CA MET A 88 -6.81 -0.10 -2.98
C MET A 88 -7.80 1.05 -2.74
N SER A 89 -7.76 1.69 -1.57
CA SER A 89 -8.61 2.84 -1.28
C SER A 89 -8.30 4.04 -2.19
N TYR A 90 -7.03 4.27 -2.50
CA TYR A 90 -6.61 5.31 -3.45
C TYR A 90 -7.14 5.03 -4.87
N ALA A 91 -6.99 3.80 -5.37
CA ALA A 91 -7.52 3.41 -6.68
C ALA A 91 -9.06 3.53 -6.77
N TYR A 92 -9.76 3.29 -5.66
CA TYR A 92 -11.20 3.47 -5.56
C TYR A 92 -11.61 4.95 -5.72
N ALA A 93 -10.91 5.88 -5.07
CA ALA A 93 -11.17 7.33 -5.20
C ALA A 93 -11.03 7.81 -6.66
N TYR A 94 -10.04 7.30 -7.40
CA TYR A 94 -9.85 7.63 -8.81
C TYR A 94 -10.72 6.84 -9.79
N ASN A 95 -11.62 5.97 -9.31
CA ASN A 95 -12.35 5.03 -10.15
C ASN A 95 -11.44 4.19 -11.08
N ALA A 96 -10.18 4.01 -10.69
CA ALA A 96 -9.17 3.25 -11.43
C ALA A 96 -9.18 1.76 -11.08
N HIS A 97 -10.10 1.35 -10.19
CA HIS A 97 -10.31 -0.04 -9.85
C HIS A 97 -10.71 -0.83 -11.09
N VAL A 98 -10.03 -1.95 -11.35
CA VAL A 98 -10.35 -2.86 -12.45
C VAL A 98 -11.78 -3.36 -12.25
N ARG A 99 -12.68 -2.99 -13.16
CA ARG A 99 -14.04 -3.53 -13.20
C ARG A 99 -13.96 -4.86 -13.92
N LEU A 100 -14.07 -5.96 -13.18
CA LEU A 100 -14.20 -7.28 -13.77
C LEU A 100 -15.67 -7.48 -14.12
N ASP A 101 -16.01 -7.30 -15.40
CA ASP A 101 -17.29 -7.74 -15.95
C ASP A 101 -17.29 -9.28 -15.99
N ILE A 102 -17.63 -9.93 -14.88
CA ILE A 102 -17.69 -11.41 -14.76
C ILE A 102 -18.68 -12.01 -15.76
N PHE A 103 -19.74 -11.25 -16.09
CA PHE A 103 -20.74 -11.63 -17.06
C PHE A 103 -20.79 -10.61 -18.20
N ARG A 104 -19.77 -10.63 -19.05
CA ARG A 104 -19.88 -10.07 -20.40
C ARG A 104 -20.28 -11.21 -21.35
N PRO A 105 -21.29 -11.06 -22.22
CA PRO A 105 -21.56 -12.06 -23.25
C PRO A 105 -20.36 -12.24 -24.20
#